data_AF-A0A0U1P357-F1
#
_entry.id   AF-A0A0U1P357-F1
#
_cell.length_a   1.000
_cell.length_b   1.000
_cell.length_c   1.000
_cell.angle_alpha   90.00
_cell.angle_beta   90.00
_cell.angle_gamma   90.00
#
_symmetry.space_group_name_H-M   'P 1'
#
loop_
_entity.id
_entity.type
_entity.pdbx_description
1 polymer ?
#
loop_
_entity_poly.entity_id
_entity_poly.type
_entity_poly.pdbx_seq_one_letter_code
_entity_poly.pdbx_strand_id
1 'polypeptide(L)'
;MNPVKEKISQAFDNVNDDYSPIVEQARRYLKYASLIDLDESFKMGHQPWEGPYSFAVTLYQPAKKSWLGKWIPKEYQNFLLTFNGCFIHGFCLYGLPPSMQRKTPLMNRKVLECLSLQEANLSWIHGYNVDKNECFHFGGRTYTYEENVGYFIRNKTNIICARNNGEIIGEWNDFTTFLQDELEVVEAMMREKTPEDWWS
;
A
#
# COMPACT_ATOMS: atom_id res chain seq x y z
N MET A 1 -27.60 -4.21 3.13
CA MET A 1 -26.59 -3.17 2.79
C MET A 1 -26.11 -3.50 1.36
N ASN A 2 -25.30 -2.67 0.69
CA ASN A 2 -24.85 -3.01 -0.67
C ASN A 2 -24.04 -4.34 -0.61
N PRO A 3 -24.37 -5.39 -1.38
CA PRO A 3 -23.70 -6.70 -1.31
C PRO A 3 -22.17 -6.63 -1.48
N VAL A 4 -21.68 -5.65 -2.25
CA VAL A 4 -20.24 -5.38 -2.41
C VAL A 4 -19.63 -4.94 -1.07
N LYS A 5 -20.28 -4.00 -0.38
CA LYS A 5 -19.82 -3.46 0.91
C LYS A 5 -19.83 -4.53 2.00
N GLU A 6 -20.84 -5.40 2.00
CA GLU A 6 -20.92 -6.58 2.86
C GLU A 6 -19.73 -7.51 2.63
N LYS A 7 -19.47 -7.89 1.38
CA LYS A 7 -18.37 -8.81 1.04
C LYS A 7 -17.01 -8.23 1.40
N ILE A 8 -16.77 -6.93 1.15
CA ILE A 8 -15.53 -6.26 1.55
C ILE A 8 -15.41 -6.25 3.09
N SER A 9 -16.48 -5.92 3.81
CA SER A 9 -16.46 -5.88 5.28
C SER A 9 -16.15 -7.25 5.88
N GLN A 10 -16.77 -8.31 5.37
CA GLN A 10 -16.53 -9.68 5.80
C GLN A 10 -15.08 -10.13 5.57
N ALA A 11 -14.46 -9.67 4.47
CA ALA A 11 -13.06 -9.97 4.19
C ALA A 11 -12.11 -9.37 5.25
N PHE A 12 -12.55 -8.34 5.97
CA PHE A 12 -11.76 -7.69 7.01
C PHE A 12 -11.91 -8.34 8.39
N ASP A 13 -12.89 -9.20 8.61
CA ASP A 13 -13.19 -9.75 9.95
C ASP A 13 -12.09 -10.71 10.47
N ASN A 14 -11.19 -11.16 9.60
CA ASN A 14 -10.08 -12.07 9.94
C ASN A 14 -8.69 -11.47 9.68
N VAL A 15 -8.61 -10.16 9.47
CA VAL A 15 -7.33 -9.47 9.28
C VAL A 15 -6.62 -9.36 10.63
N ASN A 16 -5.30 -9.57 10.63
CA ASN A 16 -4.47 -9.39 11.82
C ASN A 16 -4.58 -7.95 12.36
N ASP A 17 -4.68 -7.81 13.68
CA ASP A 17 -4.73 -6.54 14.40
C ASP A 17 -3.55 -5.59 14.06
N ASP A 18 -2.39 -6.14 13.68
CA ASP A 18 -1.25 -5.37 13.18
C ASP A 18 -1.58 -4.49 11.95
N TYR A 19 -2.65 -4.86 11.21
CA TYR A 19 -3.15 -4.16 10.02
C TYR A 19 -4.53 -3.54 10.24
N SER A 20 -4.99 -3.47 11.49
CA SER A 20 -6.23 -2.77 11.86
C SER A 20 -6.29 -1.33 11.34
N PRO A 21 -5.20 -0.53 11.29
CA PRO A 21 -5.31 0.84 10.76
C PRO A 21 -5.73 0.88 9.28
N ILE A 22 -5.25 -0.06 8.46
CA ILE A 22 -5.68 -0.20 7.05
C ILE A 22 -7.15 -0.58 6.98
N VAL A 23 -7.59 -1.53 7.80
CA VAL A 23 -8.99 -1.99 7.84
C VAL A 23 -9.94 -0.88 8.27
N GLU A 24 -9.60 -0.15 9.32
CA GLU A 24 -10.38 0.98 9.81
C GLU A 24 -10.48 2.07 8.75
N GLN A 25 -9.35 2.42 8.13
CA GLN A 25 -9.31 3.37 7.02
C GLN A 25 -10.22 2.93 5.87
N ALA A 26 -10.12 1.67 5.43
CA ALA A 26 -10.93 1.11 4.37
C ALA A 26 -12.43 1.13 4.71
N ARG A 27 -12.79 0.76 5.95
CA ARG A 27 -14.18 0.78 6.44
C ARG A 27 -14.77 2.19 6.44
N ARG A 28 -13.99 3.23 6.79
CA ARG A 28 -14.43 4.64 6.70
C ARG A 28 -14.84 5.02 5.28
N TYR A 29 -14.13 4.51 4.26
CA TYR A 29 -14.44 4.78 2.85
C TYR A 29 -15.53 3.90 2.25
N LEU A 30 -16.06 2.91 2.97
CA LEU A 30 -17.21 2.13 2.51
C LEU A 30 -18.50 2.95 2.45
N LYS A 31 -18.58 4.16 3.03
CA LYS A 31 -19.75 5.03 2.84
C LYS A 31 -19.92 5.47 1.38
N TYR A 32 -18.83 5.56 0.62
CA TYR A 32 -18.80 5.97 -0.78
C TYR A 32 -19.07 4.84 -1.79
N ALA A 33 -18.92 5.14 -3.08
CA ALA A 33 -18.94 4.14 -4.14
C ALA A 33 -17.70 3.23 -4.05
N SER A 34 -17.96 1.92 -4.06
CA SER A 34 -16.94 0.86 -3.93
C SER A 34 -17.24 -0.28 -4.89
N LEU A 35 -16.22 -1.01 -5.32
CA LEU A 35 -16.34 -2.17 -6.19
C LEU A 35 -15.31 -3.25 -5.84
N ILE A 36 -15.57 -4.46 -6.34
CA ILE A 36 -14.60 -5.55 -6.41
C ILE A 36 -14.28 -5.70 -7.90
N ASP A 37 -13.01 -5.53 -8.28
CA ASP A 37 -12.59 -5.51 -9.69
C ASP A 37 -12.35 -6.94 -10.23
N LEU A 38 -12.00 -7.06 -11.50
CA LEU A 38 -11.77 -8.34 -12.20
C LEU A 38 -10.58 -9.14 -11.65
N ASP A 39 -9.62 -8.46 -11.02
CA ASP A 39 -8.51 -9.07 -10.28
C ASP A 39 -8.86 -9.35 -8.81
N GLU A 40 -10.14 -9.21 -8.46
CA GLU A 40 -10.71 -9.33 -7.12
C GLU A 40 -10.21 -8.26 -6.13
N SER A 41 -9.45 -7.25 -6.57
CA SER A 41 -9.03 -6.15 -5.69
C SER A 41 -10.24 -5.40 -5.13
N PHE A 42 -10.12 -4.96 -3.87
CA PHE A 42 -11.15 -4.15 -3.23
C PHE A 42 -10.85 -2.68 -3.43
N LYS A 43 -11.80 -1.96 -4.05
CA LYS A 43 -11.67 -0.54 -4.37
C LYS A 43 -12.78 0.24 -3.66
N MET A 44 -12.41 1.23 -2.86
CA MET A 44 -13.34 1.96 -2.00
C MET A 44 -13.10 3.46 -2.13
N GLY A 45 -14.19 4.24 -2.11
CA GLY A 45 -14.12 5.69 -2.25
C GLY A 45 -13.74 6.14 -3.65
N HIS A 46 -14.61 5.90 -4.64
CA HIS A 46 -14.41 6.42 -6.00
C HIS A 46 -14.21 7.95 -6.00
N GLN A 47 -13.17 8.41 -6.70
CA GLN A 47 -12.76 9.82 -6.81
C GLN A 47 -12.86 10.29 -8.27
N PRO A 48 -14.08 10.57 -8.77
CA PRO A 48 -14.30 10.84 -10.19
C PRO A 48 -13.58 12.09 -10.73
N TRP A 49 -13.20 13.04 -9.86
CA TRP A 49 -12.44 14.23 -10.27
C TRP A 49 -10.96 13.94 -10.55
N GLU A 50 -10.36 12.91 -9.94
CA GLU A 50 -9.00 12.45 -10.24
C GLU A 50 -8.97 11.57 -11.50
N GLY A 51 -10.04 10.81 -11.73
CA GLY A 51 -10.21 10.02 -12.94
C GLY A 51 -11.20 8.86 -12.80
N PRO A 52 -11.57 8.21 -13.92
CA PRO A 52 -12.61 7.19 -13.93
C PRO A 52 -12.26 5.93 -13.11
N TYR A 53 -10.97 5.64 -12.94
CA TYR A 53 -10.47 4.48 -12.18
C TYR A 53 -9.80 4.86 -10.86
N SER A 54 -9.98 6.10 -10.39
CA SER A 54 -9.36 6.58 -9.15
C SER A 54 -10.22 6.22 -7.94
N PHE A 55 -9.60 5.61 -6.93
CA PHE A 55 -10.23 5.24 -5.67
C PHE A 55 -9.32 5.61 -4.51
N ALA A 56 -9.91 6.12 -3.43
CA ALA A 56 -9.20 6.50 -2.23
C ALA A 56 -8.47 5.31 -1.58
N VAL A 57 -9.03 4.10 -1.66
CA VAL A 57 -8.41 2.88 -1.12
C VAL A 57 -8.51 1.77 -2.16
N THR A 58 -7.37 1.14 -2.47
CA THR A 58 -7.24 -0.10 -3.23
C THR A 58 -6.45 -1.12 -2.43
N LEU A 59 -7.06 -2.26 -2.12
CA LEU A 59 -6.41 -3.39 -1.45
C LEU A 59 -6.32 -4.56 -2.42
N TYR A 60 -5.11 -5.06 -2.66
CA TYR A 60 -4.88 -6.21 -3.54
C TYR A 60 -5.05 -7.52 -2.77
N GLN A 61 -5.52 -8.54 -3.47
CA GLN A 61 -5.70 -9.87 -2.89
C GLN A 61 -4.40 -10.44 -2.31
N PRO A 62 -4.46 -11.22 -1.22
CA PRO A 62 -3.31 -11.90 -0.62
C PRO A 62 -2.35 -12.54 -1.63
N ALA A 63 -1.05 -12.40 -1.36
CA ALA A 63 -0.02 -13.11 -2.08
C ALA A 63 -0.10 -14.61 -1.79
N LYS A 64 0.27 -15.44 -2.77
CA LYS A 64 0.42 -16.87 -2.53
C LYS A 64 1.71 -17.10 -1.74
N LYS A 65 1.66 -18.01 -0.76
CA LYS A 65 2.85 -18.42 0.01
C LYS A 65 4.02 -18.85 -0.87
N SER A 66 3.74 -19.46 -2.02
CA SER A 66 4.77 -19.88 -2.99
C SER A 66 5.48 -18.74 -3.72
N TRP A 67 4.97 -17.52 -3.65
CA TRP A 67 5.59 -16.32 -4.23
C TRP A 67 6.61 -15.68 -3.28
N LEU A 68 6.55 -16.00 -1.98
CA LEU A 68 7.41 -15.39 -0.98
C LEU A 68 8.86 -15.87 -1.11
N GLY A 69 9.77 -14.90 -1.30
CA GLY A 69 11.21 -15.15 -1.31
C GLY A 69 11.84 -14.97 0.06
N LYS A 70 12.95 -15.67 0.32
CA LYS A 70 13.74 -15.53 1.57
C LYS A 70 14.36 -14.13 1.76
N TRP A 71 14.40 -13.34 0.70
CA TRP A 71 14.94 -11.97 0.69
C TRP A 71 13.96 -10.94 1.27
N ILE A 72 12.68 -11.31 1.45
CA ILE A 72 11.65 -10.44 2.04
C ILE A 72 11.67 -10.60 3.57
N PRO A 73 11.76 -9.52 4.35
CA PRO A 73 11.63 -9.57 5.82
C PRO A 73 10.35 -10.29 6.27
N LYS A 74 10.43 -11.02 7.39
CA LYS A 74 9.34 -11.90 7.84
C LYS A 74 8.08 -11.11 8.16
N GLU A 75 8.25 -9.96 8.77
CA GLU A 75 7.22 -8.99 9.12
C GLU A 75 6.45 -8.57 7.86
N TYR A 76 7.17 -8.32 6.76
CA TYR A 76 6.54 -7.93 5.50
C TYR A 76 5.95 -9.12 4.71
N GLN A 77 6.47 -10.33 4.90
CA GLN A 77 5.82 -11.53 4.35
C GLN A 77 4.41 -11.73 4.92
N ASN A 78 4.21 -11.47 6.22
CA ASN A 78 2.89 -11.52 6.84
C ASN A 78 1.95 -10.51 6.19
N PHE A 79 2.44 -9.29 5.95
CA PHE A 79 1.67 -8.26 5.25
C PHE A 79 1.25 -8.76 3.88
N LEU A 80 2.17 -9.32 3.08
CA LEU A 80 1.85 -9.84 1.75
C LEU A 80 0.81 -10.96 1.75
N LEU A 81 0.81 -11.81 2.78
CA LEU A 81 -0.19 -12.86 2.95
C LEU A 81 -1.56 -12.34 3.40
N THR A 82 -1.65 -11.09 3.85
CA THR A 82 -2.91 -10.41 4.16
C THR A 82 -3.36 -9.50 3.02
N PHE A 83 -2.45 -8.68 2.50
CA PHE A 83 -2.65 -7.76 1.38
C PHE A 83 -1.41 -7.78 0.50
N ASN A 84 -1.54 -8.10 -0.79
CA ASN A 84 -0.41 -8.11 -1.71
C ASN A 84 -0.07 -6.69 -2.22
N GLY A 85 0.16 -5.79 -1.28
CA GLY A 85 0.25 -4.35 -1.50
C GLY A 85 -1.10 -3.64 -1.35
N CYS A 86 -1.02 -2.31 -1.29
CA CYS A 86 -2.18 -1.43 -1.24
C CYS A 86 -1.84 -0.04 -1.77
N PHE A 87 -2.89 0.70 -2.13
CA PHE A 87 -2.86 2.14 -2.33
C PHE A 87 -3.92 2.77 -1.44
N ILE A 88 -3.53 3.75 -0.64
CA ILE A 88 -4.44 4.49 0.24
C ILE A 88 -4.08 5.96 0.08
N HIS A 89 -4.89 6.71 -0.67
CA HIS A 89 -4.58 8.08 -1.07
C HIS A 89 -3.24 8.14 -1.83
N GLY A 90 -2.30 8.96 -1.35
CA GLY A 90 -0.93 9.02 -1.86
C GLY A 90 0.04 8.04 -1.19
N PHE A 91 -0.41 7.19 -0.26
CA PHE A 91 0.39 6.15 0.41
C PHE A 91 0.30 4.83 -0.35
N CYS A 92 1.40 4.11 -0.47
CA CYS A 92 1.44 2.81 -1.11
C CYS A 92 2.39 1.84 -0.42
N LEU A 93 1.93 0.58 -0.30
CA LEU A 93 2.75 -0.56 0.08
C LEU A 93 2.87 -1.49 -1.11
N TYR A 94 4.09 -1.90 -1.42
CA TYR A 94 4.41 -2.67 -2.61
C TYR A 94 4.12 -4.16 -2.39
N GLY A 95 3.79 -4.85 -3.47
CA GLY A 95 3.48 -6.27 -3.47
C GLY A 95 4.32 -7.07 -4.46
N LEU A 96 3.81 -8.26 -4.75
CA LEU A 96 4.34 -9.22 -5.71
C LEU A 96 3.34 -9.32 -6.88
N PRO A 97 3.53 -8.54 -7.98
CA PRO A 97 2.58 -8.51 -9.08
C PRO A 97 2.30 -9.94 -9.61
N PRO A 98 1.04 -10.41 -9.64
CA PRO A 98 0.73 -11.81 -9.97
C PRO A 98 1.26 -12.25 -11.35
N SER A 99 1.25 -11.35 -12.34
CA SER A 99 1.77 -11.64 -13.68
C SER A 99 3.28 -11.92 -13.71
N MET A 100 4.02 -11.33 -12.77
CA MET A 100 5.47 -11.48 -12.63
C MET A 100 5.86 -12.75 -11.85
N GLN A 101 4.90 -13.43 -11.20
CA GLN A 101 5.15 -14.66 -10.45
C GLN A 101 5.01 -15.94 -11.29
N ARG A 102 4.79 -15.79 -12.61
CA ARG A 102 4.62 -16.90 -13.55
C ARG A 102 6.00 -17.43 -13.99
N LYS A 103 6.03 -18.64 -14.57
CA LYS A 103 7.24 -19.24 -15.15
C LYS A 103 7.93 -18.31 -16.17
N THR A 104 7.13 -17.55 -16.92
CA THR A 104 7.61 -16.52 -17.83
C THR A 104 7.00 -15.19 -17.38
N PRO A 105 7.77 -14.35 -16.67
CA PRO A 105 7.26 -13.10 -16.10
C PRO A 105 6.99 -12.10 -17.20
N LEU A 106 5.71 -11.72 -17.35
CA LEU A 106 5.27 -10.73 -18.33
C LEU A 106 4.16 -9.90 -17.71
N MET A 107 4.33 -8.58 -17.72
CA MET A 107 3.37 -7.64 -17.16
C MET A 107 1.99 -7.79 -17.81
N ASN A 108 0.95 -7.94 -16.99
CA ASN A 108 -0.42 -8.01 -17.47
C ASN A 108 -1.02 -6.60 -17.60
N ARG A 109 -1.19 -6.10 -18.83
CA ARG A 109 -1.76 -4.77 -19.10
C ARG A 109 -3.30 -4.70 -19.06
N LYS A 110 -3.98 -5.80 -18.74
CA LYS A 110 -5.46 -5.84 -18.71
C LYS A 110 -6.04 -5.50 -17.33
N VAL A 111 -5.24 -5.62 -16.28
CA VAL A 111 -5.65 -5.35 -14.90
C VAL A 111 -4.60 -4.47 -14.25
N LEU A 112 -5.02 -3.67 -13.28
CA LEU A 112 -4.08 -2.91 -12.46
C LEU A 112 -3.42 -3.89 -11.48
N GLU A 113 -2.10 -3.95 -11.45
CA GLU A 113 -1.37 -4.77 -10.47
C GLU A 113 -0.75 -3.86 -9.39
N CYS A 114 -0.42 -4.44 -8.24
CA CYS A 114 0.34 -3.74 -7.20
C CYS A 114 1.72 -3.31 -7.72
N LEU A 115 2.32 -2.32 -7.06
CA LEU A 115 3.71 -1.94 -7.35
C LEU A 115 4.66 -3.05 -6.92
N SER A 116 5.75 -3.23 -7.68
CA SER A 116 6.66 -4.36 -7.51
C SER A 116 7.68 -4.12 -6.40
N LEU A 117 7.67 -4.99 -5.38
CA LEU A 117 8.75 -5.05 -4.38
C LEU A 117 10.10 -5.38 -5.00
N GLN A 118 10.10 -6.22 -6.04
CA GLN A 118 11.34 -6.61 -6.70
C GLN A 118 11.98 -5.39 -7.38
N GLU A 119 11.21 -4.63 -8.16
CA GLU A 119 11.71 -3.40 -8.79
C GLU A 119 12.07 -2.34 -7.74
N ALA A 120 11.29 -2.25 -6.66
CA ALA A 120 11.57 -1.33 -5.56
C ALA A 120 12.96 -1.56 -4.95
N ASN A 121 13.36 -2.83 -4.76
CA ASN A 121 14.64 -3.19 -4.16
C ASN A 121 15.79 -3.34 -5.16
N LEU A 122 15.51 -3.59 -6.44
CA LEU A 122 16.54 -3.67 -7.48
C LEU A 122 16.89 -2.31 -8.09
N SER A 123 15.92 -1.40 -8.17
CA SER A 123 16.04 -0.15 -8.93
C SER A 123 15.64 1.07 -8.11
N TRP A 124 14.41 1.12 -7.59
CA TRP A 124 13.89 2.37 -7.01
C TRP A 124 14.61 2.80 -5.73
N ILE A 125 15.14 1.83 -4.96
CA ILE A 125 15.96 2.10 -3.77
C ILE A 125 17.19 2.98 -4.08
N HIS A 126 17.66 3.01 -5.33
CA HIS A 126 18.77 3.87 -5.74
C HIS A 126 18.45 5.37 -5.64
N GLY A 127 17.16 5.75 -5.55
CA GLY A 127 16.72 7.14 -5.44
C GLY A 127 16.83 7.75 -4.04
N TYR A 128 17.07 6.96 -2.98
CA TYR A 128 16.87 7.40 -1.59
C TYR A 128 18.14 7.58 -0.75
N ASN A 129 19.33 7.37 -1.33
CA ASN A 129 20.62 7.51 -0.62
C ASN A 129 20.70 6.78 0.76
N VAL A 130 20.01 5.64 0.90
CA VAL A 130 20.06 4.76 2.09
C VAL A 130 21.05 3.60 1.89
N ASP A 131 21.51 2.98 2.99
CA ASP A 131 22.31 1.75 2.91
C ASP A 131 21.45 0.56 2.49
N LYS A 132 21.68 0.09 1.27
CA LYS A 132 20.94 -1.00 0.62
C LYS A 132 21.23 -2.37 1.20
N ASN A 133 22.32 -2.52 1.96
CA ASN A 133 22.63 -3.77 2.64
C ASN A 133 21.79 -3.92 3.92
N GLU A 134 21.35 -2.79 4.49
CA GLU A 134 20.58 -2.75 5.74
C GLU A 134 19.10 -2.46 5.51
N CYS A 135 18.74 -1.82 4.38
CA CYS A 135 17.40 -1.34 4.10
C CYS A 135 16.68 -2.17 3.04
N PHE A 136 15.45 -2.59 3.36
CA PHE A 136 14.51 -3.22 2.44
C PHE A 136 13.38 -2.25 2.07
N HIS A 137 13.30 -1.82 0.82
CA HIS A 137 12.31 -0.85 0.34
C HIS A 137 10.96 -1.52 0.10
N PHE A 138 9.91 -1.06 0.79
CA PHE A 138 8.62 -1.76 0.79
C PHE A 138 7.40 -0.87 0.48
N GLY A 139 7.59 0.44 0.43
CA GLY A 139 6.50 1.35 0.10
C GLY A 139 6.99 2.77 -0.06
N GLY A 140 6.06 3.70 -0.18
CA GLY A 140 6.34 5.12 -0.16
C GLY A 140 5.07 5.96 -0.18
N ARG A 141 5.25 7.28 -0.11
CA ARG A 141 4.16 8.22 -0.36
C ARG A 141 4.66 9.50 -1.00
N THR A 142 3.72 10.28 -1.53
CA THR A 142 3.98 11.68 -1.87
C THR A 142 4.39 12.46 -0.63
N TYR A 143 5.48 13.24 -0.75
CA TYR A 143 5.97 14.12 0.30
C TYR A 143 5.77 15.58 -0.06
N THR A 144 6.19 15.96 -1.27
CA THR A 144 5.90 17.27 -1.88
C THR A 144 5.41 17.07 -3.32
N TYR A 145 5.18 18.16 -4.05
CA TYR A 145 4.86 18.08 -5.49
C TYR A 145 6.00 17.45 -6.32
N GLU A 146 7.26 17.59 -5.87
CA GLU A 146 8.45 17.19 -6.62
C GLU A 146 9.15 15.96 -6.03
N GLU A 147 8.75 15.55 -4.82
CA GLU A 147 9.45 14.50 -4.06
C GLU A 147 8.47 13.50 -3.44
N ASN A 148 8.87 12.23 -3.51
CA ASN A 148 8.28 11.15 -2.74
C ASN A 148 9.25 10.75 -1.62
N VAL A 149 8.69 10.17 -0.56
CA VAL A 149 9.47 9.47 0.48
C VAL A 149 9.33 7.97 0.30
N GLY A 150 10.37 7.23 0.67
CA GLY A 150 10.41 5.78 0.65
C GLY A 150 10.29 5.22 2.07
N TYR A 151 9.64 4.07 2.18
CA TYR A 151 9.56 3.30 3.43
C TYR A 151 10.47 2.10 3.37
N PHE A 152 11.27 1.92 4.42
CA PHE A 152 12.28 0.87 4.48
C PHE A 152 12.20 0.09 5.78
N ILE A 153 12.36 -1.22 5.72
CA ILE A 153 12.68 -2.02 6.91
C ILE A 153 14.21 -2.04 7.01
N ARG A 154 14.74 -1.30 7.98
CA ARG A 154 16.16 -1.21 8.32
C ARG A 154 16.51 -2.26 9.38
N ASN A 155 17.61 -2.97 9.17
CA ASN A 155 18.12 -3.99 10.10
C ASN A 155 17.09 -5.07 10.46
N LYS A 156 16.17 -5.36 9.52
CA LYS A 156 15.09 -6.35 9.59
C LYS A 156 13.94 -6.04 10.56
N THR A 157 14.06 -5.05 11.44
CA THR A 157 13.04 -4.79 12.47
C THR A 157 12.48 -3.37 12.43
N ASN A 158 13.31 -2.37 12.14
CA ASN A 158 12.92 -0.97 12.28
C ASN A 158 12.36 -0.45 10.97
N ILE A 159 11.24 0.24 11.01
CA ILE A 159 10.69 0.91 9.85
C ILE A 159 11.21 2.34 9.83
N ILE A 160 11.72 2.81 8.70
CA ILE A 160 12.13 4.19 8.50
C ILE A 160 11.45 4.80 7.27
N CYS A 161 11.20 6.10 7.34
CA CYS A 161 10.76 6.93 6.22
C CYS A 161 11.92 7.84 5.82
N ALA A 162 12.38 7.73 4.58
CA ALA A 162 13.53 8.50 4.09
C ALA A 162 13.20 9.26 2.80
N ARG A 163 13.78 10.45 2.69
CA ARG A 163 13.75 11.32 1.52
C ARG A 163 14.80 10.92 0.48
N ASN A 164 14.75 11.51 -0.71
CA ASN A 164 15.68 11.18 -1.80
C ASN A 164 17.15 11.48 -1.45
N ASN A 165 17.38 12.48 -0.60
CA ASN A 165 18.70 12.87 -0.11
C ASN A 165 19.26 11.95 1.00
N GLY A 166 18.48 10.97 1.49
CA GLY A 166 18.85 10.08 2.60
C GLY A 166 18.48 10.60 3.98
N GLU A 167 17.84 11.77 4.08
CA GLU A 167 17.31 12.28 5.33
C GLU A 167 16.18 11.38 5.85
N ILE A 168 16.34 10.88 7.08
CA ILE A 168 15.32 10.10 7.77
C ILE A 168 14.38 11.06 8.47
N ILE A 169 13.10 11.01 8.12
CA ILE A 169 12.05 11.90 8.63
C ILE A 169 10.99 11.18 9.48
N GLY A 170 11.12 9.86 9.64
CA GLY A 170 10.28 9.04 10.50
C GLY A 170 10.94 7.70 10.82
N GLU A 171 10.70 7.19 12.03
CA GLU A 171 11.19 5.89 12.48
C GLU A 171 10.17 5.25 13.43
N TRP A 172 9.88 3.96 13.22
CA TRP A 172 8.91 3.17 13.98
C TRP A 172 9.48 1.79 14.29
N ASN A 173 9.01 1.18 15.37
CA ASN A 173 9.44 -0.15 15.82
C ASN A 173 8.43 -1.25 15.49
N ASP A 174 7.25 -0.89 15.02
CA ASP A 174 6.16 -1.80 14.70
C ASP A 174 5.31 -1.27 13.54
N PHE A 175 4.62 -2.20 12.87
CA PHE A 175 3.85 -1.90 11.67
C PHE A 175 2.56 -1.12 11.97
N THR A 176 1.96 -1.34 13.14
CA THR A 176 0.69 -0.72 13.54
C THR A 176 0.86 0.79 13.72
N THR A 177 1.84 1.21 14.52
CA THR A 177 2.14 2.63 14.77
C THR A 177 2.55 3.33 13.48
N PHE A 178 3.39 2.68 12.66
CA PHE A 178 3.76 3.19 11.33
C PHE A 178 2.53 3.45 10.45
N LEU A 179 1.61 2.49 10.38
CA LEU A 179 0.40 2.63 9.58
C LEU A 179 -0.52 3.71 10.12
N GLN A 180 -0.69 3.84 11.44
CA GLN A 180 -1.52 4.88 12.04
C GLN A 180 -1.01 6.27 11.66
N ASP A 181 0.26 6.55 11.95
CA ASP A 181 0.86 7.85 11.71
C ASP A 181 0.82 8.23 10.22
N GLU A 182 1.21 7.31 9.34
CA GLU A 182 1.31 7.60 7.91
C GLU A 182 -0.06 7.73 7.24
N LEU A 183 -1.07 6.96 7.68
CA LEU A 183 -2.44 7.09 7.17
C LEU A 183 -3.10 8.40 7.60
N GLU A 184 -2.83 8.88 8.82
CA GLU A 184 -3.27 10.20 9.27
C GLU A 184 -2.67 11.31 8.39
N VAL A 185 -1.36 11.24 8.11
CA VAL A 185 -0.67 12.20 7.25
C VAL A 185 -1.27 12.20 5.85
N VAL A 186 -1.44 11.05 5.21
CA VAL A 186 -1.93 11.02 3.82
C VAL A 186 -3.41 11.36 3.70
N GLU A 187 -4.23 11.07 4.71
CA GLU A 187 -5.63 11.51 4.73
C GLU A 187 -5.74 13.04 4.87
N ALA A 188 -4.89 13.65 5.71
CA ALA A 188 -4.83 15.11 5.83
C ALA A 188 -4.41 15.75 4.49
N MET A 189 -3.37 15.24 3.83
CA MET A 189 -2.93 15.72 2.51
C MET A 189 -4.00 15.55 1.43
N MET A 190 -4.80 14.48 1.52
CA MET A 190 -5.87 14.19 0.56
C MET A 190 -7.07 15.13 0.72
N ARG A 191 -7.40 15.52 1.96
CA ARG A 191 -8.47 16.51 2.27
C ARG A 191 -8.24 17.85 1.58
N GLU A 192 -7.00 18.31 1.49
CA GLU A 192 -6.65 19.58 0.84
C GLU A 192 -6.92 19.60 -0.67
N LYS A 193 -6.97 18.42 -1.31
CA LYS A 193 -7.13 18.26 -2.76
C LYS A 193 -8.53 17.80 -3.16
N THR A 194 -9.37 17.45 -2.20
CA THR A 194 -10.66 16.81 -2.42
C THR A 194 -11.79 17.82 -2.32
N PRO A 195 -12.76 17.81 -3.25
CA PRO A 195 -13.96 18.65 -3.15
C PRO A 195 -14.66 18.53 -1.78
N GLU A 196 -15.06 19.67 -1.21
CA GLU A 196 -15.65 19.73 0.15
C GLU A 196 -16.90 18.85 0.30
N ASP A 197 -17.70 18.77 -0.76
CA ASP A 197 -18.93 17.99 -0.81
C ASP A 197 -18.68 16.48 -0.69
N TRP A 198 -17.52 15.98 -1.10
CA TRP A 198 -17.20 14.57 -0.95
C TRP A 198 -17.01 14.15 0.51
N TRP A 199 -16.63 15.05 1.41
CA TRP A 199 -16.43 14.69 2.82
C TRP A 199 -17.73 14.57 3.62
N SER A 200 -18.82 15.11 3.07
CA SER A 200 -20.15 15.16 3.71
C SER A 200 -20.81 13.79 3.93
#